data_AF-A0A930W1U4-F1
#
_entry.id   AF-A0A930W1U4-F1
#
_cell.length_a   1.000
_cell.length_b   1.000
_cell.length_c   1.000
_cell.angle_alpha   90.00
_cell.angle_beta   90.00
_cell.angle_gamma   90.00
#
_symmetry.space_group_name_H-M   'P 1'
#
loop_
_entity.id
_entity.type
_entity.pdbx_description
1 polymer ?
#
loop_
_entity_poly.entity_id
_entity_poly.type
_entity_poly.pdbx_seq_one_letter_code
_entity_poly.pdbx_strand_id
1 'polypeptide(L)'
;THAYLASAIKKTGLAELWEVIRIFREKTTASGIWKKRRDSQLLDWMNSMIDEHLHNLFFDDAVVRGRMPEVREAILSGGISPTQAVAELLGVFDVRRAAARQVDLFTN
;
A
#
# COMPACT_ATOMS: atom_id res chain seq x y z
N THR A 1 20.44 -5.39 -19.19
CA THR A 1 19.38 -4.39 -19.47
C THR A 1 19.91 -3.45 -20.53
N HIS A 2 19.12 -3.09 -21.55
CA HIS A 2 19.54 -2.15 -22.61
C HIS A 2 18.88 -0.79 -22.37
N ALA A 3 19.60 0.31 -22.63
CA ALA A 3 19.09 1.67 -22.47
C ALA A 3 18.95 2.34 -23.85
N TYR A 4 17.86 3.08 -24.05
CA TYR A 4 17.55 3.78 -25.30
C TYR A 4 17.56 5.29 -25.04
N LEU A 5 18.13 6.05 -25.98
CA LEU A 5 18.08 7.51 -25.95
C LEU A 5 16.77 7.99 -26.57
N ALA A 6 16.04 8.86 -25.87
CA ALA A 6 14.84 9.49 -26.39
C ALA A 6 14.73 10.94 -25.90
N SER A 7 14.11 11.80 -26.70
CA SER A 7 13.76 13.16 -26.31
C SER A 7 12.31 13.45 -26.70
N ALA A 8 11.46 13.64 -25.70
CA ALA A 8 10.07 14.03 -25.92
C ALA A 8 9.96 15.40 -26.60
N ILE A 9 10.79 16.36 -26.18
CA ILE A 9 10.81 17.73 -26.72
C ILE A 9 11.28 17.74 -28.18
N LYS A 10 12.38 17.02 -28.48
CA LYS A 10 12.92 16.94 -29.85
C LYS A 10 12.21 15.89 -30.72
N LYS A 11 11.27 15.13 -30.15
CA LYS A 11 10.55 14.01 -30.79
C LYS A 11 11.48 12.96 -31.41
N THR A 12 12.65 12.73 -30.81
CA THR A 12 13.64 11.75 -31.29
C THR A 12 13.63 10.49 -30.43
N GLY A 13 13.84 9.32 -31.05
CA GLY A 13 13.95 8.03 -30.35
C GLY A 13 12.62 7.42 -29.87
N LEU A 14 11.48 8.09 -30.09
CA LEU A 14 10.17 7.64 -29.61
C LEU A 14 9.61 6.47 -30.42
N ALA A 15 9.80 6.46 -31.74
CA ALA A 15 9.31 5.40 -32.61
C ALA A 15 10.08 4.09 -32.36
N GLU A 16 11.39 4.20 -32.21
CA GLU A 16 12.29 3.10 -31.87
C GLU A 16 11.97 2.54 -30.49
N LEU A 17 11.75 3.41 -29.49
CA LEU A 17 11.32 2.99 -28.16
C LEU A 17 9.96 2.27 -28.19
N TRP A 18 9.02 2.75 -29.00
CA TRP A 18 7.72 2.11 -29.15
C TRP A 18 7.83 0.70 -29.72
N GLU A 19 8.68 0.51 -30.73
CA GLU A 19 8.92 -0.83 -31.31
C GLU A 19 9.53 -1.79 -30.28
N VAL A 20 10.45 -1.30 -29.45
CA VAL A 20 11.01 -2.09 -28.36
C VAL A 20 9.92 -2.51 -27.34
N ILE A 21 9.03 -1.59 -26.98
CA ILE A 21 7.89 -1.87 -26.09
C ILE A 21 6.99 -2.95 -26.70
N ARG A 22 6.71 -2.88 -28.01
CA ARG A 22 5.93 -3.89 -28.72
C ARG A 22 6.59 -5.27 -28.68
N ILE A 23 7.87 -5.35 -29.03
CA ILE A 23 8.63 -6.60 -28.99
C ILE A 23 8.62 -7.20 -27.58
N PHE A 24 8.78 -6.37 -26.54
CA PHE A 24 8.70 -6.82 -25.16
C PHE A 24 7.31 -7.40 -24.84
N ARG A 25 6.22 -6.72 -25.22
CA ARG A 25 4.85 -7.20 -25.01
C ARG A 25 4.61 -8.52 -25.72
N GLU A 26 5.01 -8.65 -26.99
CA GLU A 26 4.84 -9.87 -27.77
C GLU A 26 5.57 -11.04 -27.11
N LYS A 27 6.86 -10.87 -26.78
CA LYS A 27 7.68 -11.91 -26.11
C LYS A 27 7.14 -12.33 -24.74
N THR A 28 6.72 -11.37 -23.93
CA THR A 28 6.21 -11.66 -22.58
C THR A 28 4.80 -12.26 -22.60
N THR A 29 3.99 -11.92 -23.60
CA THR A 29 2.67 -12.53 -23.79
C THR A 29 2.80 -13.97 -24.29
N ALA A 30 3.63 -14.20 -25.31
CA ALA A 30 3.86 -15.54 -25.85
C ALA A 30 4.45 -16.51 -24.82
N SER A 31 5.29 -16.03 -23.91
CA SER A 31 5.85 -16.83 -22.81
C SER A 31 4.92 -17.00 -21.60
N GLY A 32 3.74 -16.37 -21.59
CA GLY A 32 2.81 -16.39 -20.45
C GLY A 32 3.25 -15.57 -19.23
N ILE A 33 4.47 -15.01 -19.25
CA ILE A 33 5.03 -14.18 -18.17
C ILE A 33 4.17 -12.94 -17.93
N TRP A 34 3.61 -12.35 -19.00
CA TRP A 34 2.77 -11.17 -18.93
C TRP A 34 1.55 -11.38 -18.02
N LYS A 35 0.82 -12.49 -18.20
CA LYS A 35 -0.37 -12.81 -17.40
C LYS A 35 0.02 -13.07 -15.94
N LYS A 36 1.03 -13.90 -15.70
CA LYS A 36 1.53 -14.20 -14.35
C LYS A 36 1.92 -12.93 -13.59
N ARG A 37 2.63 -12.01 -14.25
CA ARG A 37 3.03 -10.74 -13.63
C ARG A 37 1.83 -9.86 -13.29
N ARG A 38 0.83 -9.78 -14.18
CA ARG A 38 -0.40 -9.02 -13.90
C ARG A 38 -1.21 -9.63 -12.76
N ASP A 39 -1.28 -10.94 -12.67
CA ASP A 39 -1.97 -11.62 -11.56
C ASP A 39 -1.27 -11.33 -10.23
N SER A 40 0.07 -11.39 -10.20
CA SER A 40 0.84 -10.99 -9.02
C SER A 40 0.56 -9.54 -8.64
N GLN A 41 0.58 -8.61 -9.60
CA GLN A 41 0.29 -7.20 -9.35
C GLN A 41 -1.12 -6.97 -8.79
N LEU A 42 -2.11 -7.75 -9.23
CA LEU A 42 -3.47 -7.67 -8.71
C LEU A 42 -3.53 -8.13 -7.25
N LEU A 43 -2.83 -9.23 -6.91
CA LEU A 43 -2.73 -9.72 -5.54
C LEU A 43 -1.95 -8.74 -4.65
N ASP A 44 -0.85 -8.17 -5.15
CA ASP A 44 -0.07 -7.15 -4.44
C ASP A 44 -0.91 -5.90 -4.17
N TRP A 45 -1.72 -5.48 -5.14
CA TRP A 45 -2.66 -4.38 -4.97
C TRP A 45 -3.73 -4.73 -3.92
N MET A 46 -4.33 -5.92 -3.99
CA MET A 46 -5.28 -6.38 -2.97
C MET A 46 -4.68 -6.33 -1.56
N ASN A 47 -3.46 -6.84 -1.39
CA ASN A 47 -2.76 -6.79 -0.09
C ASN A 47 -2.50 -5.36 0.36
N SER A 48 -2.10 -4.47 -0.55
CA SER A 48 -1.89 -3.05 -0.24
C SER A 48 -3.18 -2.38 0.25
N MET A 49 -4.33 -2.70 -0.34
CA MET A 49 -5.64 -2.19 0.09
C MET A 49 -6.02 -2.72 1.49
N ILE A 50 -5.72 -3.99 1.78
CA ILE A 50 -5.96 -4.58 3.10
C ILE A 50 -5.10 -3.86 4.15
N ASP A 51 -3.81 -3.67 3.88
CA ASP A 51 -2.88 -3.02 4.80
C ASP A 51 -3.28 -1.57 5.07
N GLU A 52 -3.61 -0.81 4.02
CA GLU A 52 -4.09 0.57 4.14
C GLU A 52 -5.39 0.64 4.96
N HIS A 53 -6.33 -0.27 4.68
CA HIS A 53 -7.61 -0.31 5.39
C HIS A 53 -7.45 -0.66 6.87
N LEU A 54 -6.66 -1.69 7.20
CA LEU A 54 -6.37 -2.07 8.59
C LEU A 54 -5.65 -0.94 9.35
N HIS A 55 -4.69 -0.28 8.70
CA HIS A 55 -3.99 0.87 9.25
C HIS A 55 -4.99 1.99 9.59
N ASN A 56 -5.86 2.34 8.64
CA ASN A 56 -6.86 3.39 8.86
C ASN A 56 -7.87 3.01 9.94
N LEU A 57 -8.38 1.78 9.95
CA LEU A 57 -9.28 1.28 11.00
C LEU A 57 -8.68 1.47 12.39
N PHE A 58 -7.39 1.18 12.56
CA PHE A 58 -6.71 1.33 13.85
C PHE A 58 -6.51 2.79 14.25
N PHE A 59 -5.93 3.61 13.37
CA PHE A 59 -5.58 5.00 13.70
C PHE A 59 -6.80 5.95 13.73
N ASP A 60 -7.90 5.60 13.06
CA ASP A 60 -9.14 6.37 13.08
C ASP A 60 -10.13 5.95 14.17
N ASP A 61 -9.86 4.84 14.86
CA ASP A 61 -10.64 4.46 16.02
C ASP A 61 -10.58 5.54 17.11
N ALA A 62 -11.74 6.00 17.58
CA ALA A 62 -11.80 7.11 18.53
C ALA A 62 -11.12 6.81 19.87
N VAL A 63 -11.14 5.56 20.32
CA VAL A 63 -10.51 5.16 21.58
C VAL A 63 -8.99 5.13 21.41
N VAL A 64 -8.49 4.50 20.35
CA VAL A 64 -7.05 4.50 20.01
C VAL A 64 -6.54 5.92 19.85
N ARG A 65 -7.23 6.74 19.05
CA ARG A 65 -6.87 8.15 18.82
C ARG A 65 -6.86 8.96 20.12
N GLY A 66 -7.80 8.70 21.02
CA GLY A 66 -7.88 9.34 22.34
C GLY A 66 -6.74 8.93 23.28
N ARG A 67 -6.30 7.66 23.26
CA ARG A 67 -5.19 7.15 24.10
C ARG A 67 -3.81 7.55 23.57
N MET A 68 -3.69 7.81 22.27
CA MET A 68 -2.41 8.06 21.59
C MET A 68 -1.53 9.14 22.25
N PRO A 69 -2.05 10.32 22.70
CA PRO A 69 -1.22 11.33 23.35
C PRO A 69 -0.59 10.85 24.66
N GLU A 70 -1.37 10.20 25.53
CA GLU A 70 -0.90 9.69 26.82
C GLU A 70 0.15 8.60 26.64
N VAL A 71 -0.09 7.68 25.71
CA VAL A 71 0.85 6.60 25.40
C VAL A 71 2.17 7.14 24.86
N ARG A 72 2.14 8.15 23.98
CA ARG A 72 3.36 8.79 23.47
C ARG A 72 4.16 9.47 24.58
N GLU A 73 3.49 10.20 25.46
CA GLU A 73 4.14 10.85 26.60
C GLU A 73 4.77 9.83 27.56
N ALA A 74 4.06 8.73 27.83
CA ALA A 74 4.56 7.65 28.68
C ALA A 74 5.80 6.95 28.09
N ILE A 75 5.92 6.84 26.76
CA ILE A 75 7.14 6.34 26.10
C ILE A 75 8.29 7.34 26.26
N LEU A 76 8.05 8.62 25.94
CA LEU A 76 9.10 9.65 25.93
C LEU A 76 9.65 9.94 27.32
N SER A 77 8.81 9.85 28.35
CA SER A 77 9.19 9.96 29.76
C SER A 77 9.84 8.69 30.33
N GLY A 78 9.88 7.59 29.56
CA GLY A 78 10.44 6.30 30.00
C GLY A 78 9.54 5.51 30.96
N GLY A 79 8.27 5.90 31.11
CA GLY A 79 7.30 5.21 31.97
C GLY A 79 6.84 3.85 31.42
N ILE A 80 6.78 3.70 30.10
CA ILE A 80 6.50 2.42 29.42
C ILE A 80 7.41 2.23 28.21
N SER A 81 7.70 0.97 27.86
CA SER A 81 8.40 0.64 26.63
C SER A 81 7.48 0.76 25.39
N PRO A 82 8.04 0.96 24.18
CA PRO A 82 7.26 0.93 22.94
C PRO A 82 6.44 -0.36 22.77
N THR A 83 6.96 -1.51 23.20
CA THR A 83 6.24 -2.79 23.11
C THR A 83 5.02 -2.82 24.04
N GLN A 84 5.14 -2.28 25.25
CA GLN A 84 4.01 -2.17 26.18
C GLN A 84 2.94 -1.21 25.65
N ALA A 85 3.34 -0.07 25.09
CA ALA A 85 2.46 0.87 24.43
C ALA A 85 1.66 0.24 23.28
N VAL A 86 2.32 -0.56 22.42
CA VAL A 86 1.65 -1.29 21.34
C VAL A 86 0.64 -2.29 21.90
N ALA A 87 1.02 -3.07 22.92
CA ALA A 87 0.11 -4.03 23.54
C ALA A 87 -1.12 -3.35 24.17
N GLU A 88 -0.94 -2.20 24.81
CA GLU A 88 -2.04 -1.40 25.36
C GLU A 88 -2.98 -0.90 24.25
N LEU A 89 -2.44 -0.27 23.20
CA LEU A 89 -3.24 0.27 22.11
C LEU A 89 -3.98 -0.84 21.35
N LEU A 90 -3.35 -1.99 21.13
CA LEU A 90 -4.01 -3.17 20.56
C LEU A 90 -5.08 -3.75 21.50
N GLY A 91 -4.88 -3.69 22.82
CA GLY A 91 -5.84 -4.17 23.82
C GLY A 91 -7.12 -3.34 23.89
N VAL A 92 -7.05 -2.04 23.61
CA VAL A 92 -8.22 -1.14 23.59
C VAL A 92 -8.89 -1.02 22.21
N PHE A 93 -8.21 -1.50 21.17
CA PHE A 93 -8.73 -1.50 19.80
C PHE A 93 -9.85 -2.53 19.64
N ASP A 94 -11.03 -2.06 19.21
CA ASP A 94 -12.16 -2.92 18.87
C ASP A 94 -12.48 -2.78 17.39
N VAL A 95 -12.23 -3.86 16.66
CA VAL A 95 -12.47 -3.93 15.21
C VAL A 95 -13.93 -3.66 14.87
N ARG A 96 -14.89 -4.09 15.70
CA ARG A 96 -16.33 -3.90 15.41
C ARG A 96 -16.71 -2.42 15.50
N ARG A 97 -16.18 -1.72 16.50
CA ARG A 97 -16.36 -0.28 16.67
C ARG A 97 -15.73 0.50 15.51
N ALA A 98 -14.51 0.12 15.12
CA ALA A 98 -13.79 0.76 14.03
C ALA A 98 -14.50 0.54 12.67
N ALA A 99 -14.92 -0.69 12.38
CA ALA A 99 -15.57 -1.06 11.12
C ALA A 99 -16.96 -0.42 10.95
N ALA A 100 -17.71 -0.22 12.04
CA ALA A 100 -19.04 0.39 12.01
C ALA A 100 -19.05 1.84 11.45
N ARG A 101 -17.88 2.51 11.38
CA ARG A 101 -17.74 3.86 10.82
C ARG A 101 -17.31 3.90 9.35
N GLN A 102 -16.83 2.79 8.78
CA GLN A 102 -16.19 2.76 7.45
C GLN A 102 -16.96 1.97 6.38
N VAL A 103 -18.28 1.77 6.56
CA VAL A 103 -19.11 0.89 5.70
C VAL A 103 -19.23 1.35 4.22
N ASP A 104 -18.72 2.51 3.81
CA ASP A 104 -18.91 3.07 2.47
C ASP A 104 -17.75 2.86 1.46
N LEU A 105 -16.66 2.15 1.80
CA LEU A 105 -15.44 2.12 0.96
C LEU A 105 -15.45 1.11 -0.20
N PHE A 106 -16.39 0.15 -0.24
CA PHE A 106 -16.38 -0.95 -1.22
C PHE A 106 -17.72 -1.14 -1.96
N THR A 107 -18.65 -0.19 -1.86
CA THR A 107 -20.01 -0.31 -2.39
C THR A 107 -20.24 0.46 -3.70
N ASN A 108 -19.20 0.67 -4.50
CA ASN A 108 -19.30 1.34 -5.81
C ASN A 108 -18.73 0.45 -6.91
#